data_AF-A0A1H1PRP5-F1
#
_entry.id   AF-A0A1H1PRP5-F1
#
_cell.length_a   1.000
_cell.length_b   1.000
_cell.length_c   1.000
_cell.angle_alpha   90.00
_cell.angle_beta   90.00
_cell.angle_gamma   90.00
#
_symmetry.space_group_name_H-M   'P 1'
#
loop_
_entity.id
_entity.type
_entity.pdbx_description
1 polymer ?
#
loop_
_entity_poly.entity_id
_entity_poly.type
_entity_poly.pdbx_seq_one_letter_code
_entity_poly.pdbx_strand_id
1 'polypeptide(L)'
;MEKSEKKSSVHFKNKHTDDLIDHYWGSISYVSSLIKASEIKAGLILSFYGILLNFVYQNIALVLERFEDATVIYILLTLWFVCAVASIYYSIRCFMPRIESKYDKNIFFFGDVISKFGDIKEFSRTFFSISVDEDQLFDQLGQQIFINAKIANLKFRNVQKALKFLAIQFLMLLIIVLYYVIATFL
;
A
#
# COMPACT_ATOMS: atom_id res chain seq x y z
N MET A 1 -37.08 50.99 26.47
CA MET A 1 -36.83 50.60 25.07
C MET A 1 -35.50 49.89 25.03
N GLU A 2 -35.61 48.60 24.75
CA GLU A 2 -34.56 47.60 24.68
C GLU A 2 -33.74 47.83 23.40
N LYS A 3 -32.41 47.87 23.53
CA LYS A 3 -31.52 47.63 22.38
C LYS A 3 -30.29 46.89 22.86
N SER A 4 -30.48 45.58 22.96
CA SER A 4 -29.41 44.58 23.00
C SER A 4 -28.72 44.56 21.64
N GLU A 5 -27.65 45.35 21.50
CA GLU A 5 -26.74 45.23 20.35
C GLU A 5 -25.75 44.09 20.61
N LYS A 6 -26.18 42.92 20.15
CA LYS A 6 -25.42 41.83 19.54
C LYS A 6 -23.89 41.96 19.70
N LYS A 7 -23.39 41.39 20.79
CA LYS A 7 -21.97 41.08 21.01
C LYS A 7 -21.52 40.17 19.87
N SER A 8 -20.72 40.71 18.94
CA SER A 8 -20.09 39.94 17.87
C SER A 8 -19.26 38.84 18.51
N SER A 9 -19.61 37.60 18.20
CA SER A 9 -18.89 36.40 18.64
C SER A 9 -17.43 36.53 18.23
N VAL A 10 -16.58 36.53 19.24
CA VAL A 10 -15.15 36.72 19.13
C VAL A 10 -14.57 35.56 18.32
N HIS A 11 -14.01 35.86 17.15
CA HIS A 11 -13.12 34.95 16.44
C HIS A 11 -11.79 34.93 17.22
N PHE A 12 -11.74 34.17 18.32
CA PHE A 12 -10.46 33.79 18.92
C PHE A 12 -9.80 32.83 17.95
N LYS A 13 -8.90 33.35 17.13
CA LYS A 13 -8.01 32.54 16.29
C LYS A 13 -7.05 31.80 17.24
N ASN A 14 -7.43 30.61 17.66
CA ASN A 14 -6.66 29.81 18.61
C ASN A 14 -5.52 29.16 17.82
N LYS A 15 -4.31 29.72 17.91
CA LYS A 15 -3.10 29.23 17.22
C LYS A 15 -2.88 27.72 17.44
N HIS A 16 -3.29 27.22 18.61
CA HIS A 16 -3.22 25.81 18.96
C HIS A 16 -4.08 24.89 18.09
N THR A 17 -5.27 25.34 17.64
CA THR A 17 -6.14 24.55 16.77
C THR A 17 -5.55 24.42 15.37
N ASP A 18 -5.02 25.53 14.83
CA ASP A 18 -4.35 25.55 13.52
C ASP A 18 -3.14 24.58 13.52
N ASP A 19 -2.30 24.64 14.56
CA ASP A 19 -1.16 23.73 14.73
C ASP A 19 -1.60 22.25 14.81
N LEU A 20 -2.73 21.98 15.48
CA LEU A 20 -3.27 20.62 15.62
C LEU A 20 -3.77 20.08 14.27
N ILE A 21 -4.52 20.88 13.50
CA ILE A 21 -4.99 20.52 12.17
C ILE A 21 -3.79 20.16 11.28
N ASP A 22 -2.72 20.97 11.32
CA ASP A 22 -1.50 20.72 10.57
C ASP A 22 -0.84 19.39 10.98
N HIS A 23 -0.83 19.02 12.27
CA HIS A 23 -0.33 17.73 12.73
C HIS A 23 -1.15 16.54 12.20
N TYR A 24 -2.48 16.65 12.19
CA TYR A 24 -3.35 15.59 11.65
C TYR A 24 -3.15 15.45 10.14
N TRP A 25 -3.13 16.56 9.41
CA TRP A 25 -2.88 16.53 7.97
C TRP A 25 -1.49 16.01 7.62
N GLY A 26 -0.48 16.41 8.41
CA GLY A 26 0.88 15.87 8.32
C GLY A 26 0.91 14.36 8.51
N SER A 27 0.15 13.83 9.47
CA SER A 27 0.02 12.39 9.72
C SER A 27 -0.67 11.67 8.56
N ILE A 28 -1.77 12.22 8.03
CA ILE A 28 -2.45 11.67 6.84
C ILE A 28 -1.50 11.63 5.64
N SER A 29 -0.76 12.71 5.41
CA SER A 29 0.22 12.83 4.32
C SER A 29 1.37 11.82 4.48
N TYR A 30 1.88 11.65 5.69
CA TYR A 30 2.90 10.65 6.01
C TYR A 30 2.40 9.24 5.69
N VAL A 31 1.21 8.86 6.16
CA VAL A 31 0.63 7.53 5.92
C VAL A 31 0.33 7.31 4.43
N SER A 32 -0.16 8.33 3.72
CA SER A 32 -0.35 8.28 2.27
C SER A 32 0.97 8.06 1.52
N SER A 33 2.04 8.72 1.97
CA SER A 33 3.38 8.56 1.41
C SER A 33 3.94 7.15 1.65
N LEU A 34 3.66 6.57 2.84
CA LEU A 34 3.97 5.17 3.13
C LEU A 34 3.25 4.22 2.17
N ILE A 35 1.95 4.42 1.92
CA ILE A 35 1.19 3.63 0.94
C ILE A 35 1.86 3.70 -0.44
N LYS A 36 2.13 4.91 -0.94
CA LYS A 36 2.81 5.11 -2.23
C LYS A 36 4.17 4.41 -2.29
N ALA A 37 4.98 4.53 -1.23
CA ALA A 37 6.28 3.88 -1.15
C ALA A 37 6.16 2.34 -1.22
N SER A 38 5.13 1.75 -0.60
CA SER A 38 4.89 0.31 -0.69
C SER A 38 4.51 -0.13 -2.12
N GLU A 39 3.65 0.63 -2.79
CA GLU A 39 3.25 0.35 -4.18
C GLU A 39 4.43 0.48 -5.15
N ILE A 40 5.27 1.49 -4.97
CA ILE A 40 6.51 1.66 -5.75
C ILE A 40 7.42 0.45 -5.57
N LYS A 41 7.64 -0.02 -4.33
CA LYS A 41 8.45 -1.22 -4.08
C LYS A 41 7.87 -2.47 -4.76
N ALA A 42 6.56 -2.68 -4.68
CA ALA A 42 5.90 -3.78 -5.39
C ALA A 42 6.07 -3.67 -6.91
N GLY A 43 6.00 -2.45 -7.45
CA GLY A 43 6.19 -2.16 -8.87
C GLY A 43 7.60 -2.50 -9.34
N LEU A 44 8.61 -2.10 -8.57
CA LEU A 44 10.01 -2.44 -8.85
C LEU A 44 10.24 -3.96 -8.86
N ILE A 45 9.66 -4.69 -7.91
CA ILE A 45 9.72 -6.15 -7.87
C ILE A 45 9.07 -6.75 -9.13
N LEU A 46 7.91 -6.24 -9.55
CA LEU A 46 7.22 -6.73 -10.75
C LEU A 46 8.01 -6.43 -12.04
N SER A 47 8.59 -5.24 -12.16
CA SER A 47 9.47 -4.88 -13.28
C SER A 47 10.71 -5.79 -13.33
N PHE A 48 11.30 -6.08 -12.17
CA PHE A 48 12.40 -7.04 -12.07
C PHE A 48 11.98 -8.44 -12.57
N TYR A 49 10.79 -8.91 -12.20
CA TYR A 49 10.25 -10.17 -12.73
C TYR A 49 10.02 -10.16 -14.23
N GLY A 50 9.63 -9.03 -14.81
CA GLY A 50 9.51 -8.90 -16.27
C GLY A 50 10.84 -9.19 -16.98
N ILE A 51 11.95 -8.64 -16.46
CA ILE A 51 13.29 -8.89 -16.98
C ILE A 51 13.70 -10.35 -16.74
N LEU A 52 13.50 -10.84 -15.51
CA LEU A 52 13.94 -12.17 -15.12
C LEU A 52 13.20 -13.28 -15.90
N LEU A 53 11.88 -13.16 -16.09
CA LEU A 53 11.10 -14.13 -16.85
C LEU A 53 11.49 -14.15 -18.33
N ASN A 54 11.81 -12.99 -18.91
CA ASN A 54 12.33 -12.93 -20.29
C ASN A 54 13.67 -13.67 -20.41
N PHE A 55 14.58 -13.48 -19.46
CA PHE A 55 15.85 -14.20 -19.44
C PHE A 55 15.64 -15.72 -19.30
N VAL A 56 14.75 -16.15 -18.40
CA VAL A 56 14.42 -17.58 -18.25
C VAL A 56 13.81 -18.14 -19.53
N TYR A 57 12.85 -17.44 -20.14
CA TYR A 57 12.19 -17.89 -21.37
C TYR A 57 13.17 -18.14 -22.51
N GLN A 58 14.18 -17.28 -22.67
CA GLN A 58 15.20 -17.44 -23.70
C GLN A 58 16.15 -18.62 -23.45
N ASN A 59 16.38 -18.99 -22.19
CA ASN A 59 17.39 -19.98 -21.81
C ASN A 59 16.78 -21.32 -21.37
N ILE A 60 15.46 -21.45 -21.30
CA ILE A 60 14.80 -22.64 -20.73
C ILE A 60 15.11 -23.92 -21.51
N ALA A 61 15.14 -23.87 -22.84
CA ALA A 61 15.45 -25.04 -23.67
C ALA A 61 16.87 -25.57 -23.38
N LEU A 62 17.85 -24.67 -23.33
CA LEU A 62 19.25 -25.00 -23.03
C LEU A 62 19.40 -25.63 -21.63
N VAL A 63 18.64 -25.12 -20.65
CA VAL A 63 18.63 -25.66 -19.28
C VAL A 63 18.01 -27.05 -19.26
N LEU A 64 16.87 -27.26 -19.94
CA LEU A 64 16.17 -28.55 -19.95
C LEU A 64 17.00 -29.65 -20.64
N GLU A 65 17.62 -29.36 -21.78
CA GLU A 65 18.48 -30.31 -22.51
C GLU A 65 19.72 -30.70 -21.70
N ARG A 66 20.29 -29.77 -20.93
CA ARG A 66 21.52 -30.03 -20.16
C ARG A 66 21.28 -30.88 -18.90
N PHE A 67 20.05 -30.98 -18.43
CA PHE A 67 19.71 -31.59 -17.14
C PHE A 67 18.69 -32.73 -17.25
N GLU A 68 18.57 -33.38 -18.41
CA GLU A 68 17.59 -34.46 -18.64
C GLU A 68 17.58 -35.54 -17.55
N ASP A 69 18.73 -35.91 -16.97
CA ASP A 69 18.83 -36.97 -15.96
C ASP A 69 18.80 -36.51 -14.49
N ALA A 70 18.71 -35.19 -14.23
CA ALA A 70 18.84 -34.64 -12.87
C ALA A 70 17.49 -34.31 -12.23
N THR A 71 16.77 -35.31 -11.71
CA THR A 71 15.47 -35.12 -11.02
C THR A 71 15.51 -34.04 -9.93
N VAL A 72 16.63 -33.93 -9.22
CA VAL A 72 16.85 -32.92 -8.16
C VAL A 72 16.74 -31.49 -8.71
N ILE A 73 17.28 -31.22 -9.91
CA ILE A 73 17.24 -29.90 -10.54
C ILE A 73 15.80 -29.54 -10.92
N TYR A 74 15.04 -30.49 -11.47
CA TYR A 74 13.63 -30.28 -11.81
C TYR A 74 12.79 -29.90 -10.59
N ILE A 75 13.01 -30.58 -9.45
CA ILE A 75 12.34 -30.25 -8.18
C ILE A 75 12.71 -28.82 -7.75
N LEU A 76 14.01 -28.47 -7.81
CA LEU A 76 14.51 -27.18 -7.37
C LEU A 76 14.01 -26.03 -8.27
N LEU A 77 13.94 -26.24 -9.59
CA LEU A 77 13.37 -25.30 -10.56
C LEU A 77 11.87 -25.10 -10.36
N THR A 78 11.13 -26.18 -10.11
CA THR A 78 9.68 -26.11 -9.84
C THR A 78 9.42 -25.29 -8.58
N LEU A 79 10.15 -25.57 -7.50
CA LEU A 79 10.01 -24.83 -6.24
C LEU A 79 10.44 -23.36 -6.40
N TRP A 80 11.48 -23.07 -7.19
CA TRP A 80 11.89 -21.72 -7.57
C TRP A 80 10.77 -20.98 -8.31
N PHE A 81 10.09 -21.63 -9.25
CA PHE A 81 8.99 -21.06 -10.01
C PHE A 81 7.76 -20.78 -9.12
N VAL A 82 7.42 -21.70 -8.22
CA VAL A 82 6.35 -21.49 -7.23
C VAL A 82 6.64 -20.28 -6.34
N CYS A 83 7.89 -20.09 -5.91
CA CYS A 83 8.30 -18.90 -5.16
C CYS A 83 8.15 -17.61 -6.00
N ALA A 84 8.49 -17.66 -7.28
CA ALA A 84 8.32 -16.54 -8.20
C ALA A 84 6.84 -16.12 -8.31
N VAL A 85 5.95 -17.09 -8.54
CA VAL A 85 4.51 -16.87 -8.64
C VAL A 85 3.95 -16.31 -7.33
N ALA A 86 4.36 -16.87 -6.18
CA ALA A 86 3.95 -16.37 -4.87
C ALA A 86 4.38 -14.91 -4.66
N SER A 87 5.62 -14.56 -5.04
CA SER A 87 6.14 -13.20 -4.96
C SER A 87 5.33 -12.22 -5.82
N ILE A 88 5.10 -12.56 -7.09
CA ILE A 88 4.29 -11.78 -8.03
C ILE A 88 2.87 -11.58 -7.48
N TYR A 89 2.26 -12.63 -6.95
CA TYR A 89 0.92 -12.57 -6.36
C TYR A 89 0.84 -11.56 -5.21
N TYR A 90 1.81 -11.57 -4.29
CA TYR A 90 1.84 -10.60 -3.19
C TYR A 90 2.12 -9.17 -3.67
N SER A 91 2.93 -8.99 -4.73
CA SER A 91 3.15 -7.68 -5.37
C SER A 91 1.86 -7.14 -5.98
N ILE A 92 1.10 -7.94 -6.73
CA ILE A 92 -0.20 -7.54 -7.30
C ILE A 92 -1.20 -7.18 -6.19
N ARG A 93 -1.24 -7.95 -5.10
CA ARG A 93 -2.08 -7.64 -3.93
C ARG A 93 -1.71 -6.33 -3.23
N CYS A 94 -0.52 -5.78 -3.46
CA CYS A 94 -0.17 -4.45 -2.96
C CYS A 94 -0.90 -3.34 -3.73
N PHE A 95 -1.15 -3.53 -5.02
CA PHE A 95 -1.81 -2.54 -5.88
C PHE A 95 -3.33 -2.53 -5.75
N MET A 96 -3.94 -3.67 -5.45
CA MET A 96 -5.40 -3.75 -5.38
C MET A 96 -5.98 -2.74 -4.39
N PRO A 97 -6.89 -1.85 -4.83
CA PRO A 97 -7.54 -0.90 -3.96
C PRO A 97 -8.42 -1.67 -2.97
N ARG A 98 -8.25 -1.40 -1.69
CA ARG A 98 -9.12 -1.95 -0.65
C ARG A 98 -9.94 -0.83 -0.05
N ILE A 99 -11.25 -0.98 -0.15
CA ILE A 99 -12.22 -0.10 0.48
C ILE A 99 -12.66 -0.81 1.76
N GLU A 100 -12.19 -0.33 2.90
CA GLU A 100 -12.83 -0.66 4.17
C GLU A 100 -14.18 0.06 4.19
N SER A 101 -15.27 -0.61 4.56
CA SER A 101 -16.60 0.00 4.62
C SER A 101 -17.16 0.09 6.04
N LYS A 102 -16.41 -0.40 7.03
CA LYS A 102 -16.77 -0.37 8.45
C LYS A 102 -16.19 0.89 9.10
N TYR A 103 -16.81 2.02 8.83
CA TYR A 103 -16.56 3.30 9.52
C TYR A 103 -17.80 4.20 9.39
N ASP A 104 -17.89 5.19 10.26
CA ASP A 104 -18.95 6.20 10.22
C ASP A 104 -18.75 7.17 9.05
N LYS A 105 -19.85 7.77 8.57
CA LYS A 105 -19.79 8.69 7.44
C LYS A 105 -18.79 9.81 7.70
N ASN A 106 -17.83 9.99 6.80
CA ASN A 106 -16.71 10.91 7.03
C ASN A 106 -16.48 11.83 5.83
N ILE A 107 -16.44 13.15 6.07
CA ILE A 107 -16.34 14.15 5.00
C ILE A 107 -15.00 14.14 4.27
N PHE A 108 -13.97 13.49 4.82
CA PHE A 108 -12.63 13.40 4.23
C PHE A 108 -12.42 12.11 3.42
N PHE A 109 -13.35 11.15 3.49
CA PHE A 109 -13.28 9.95 2.65
C PHE A 109 -13.92 10.20 1.28
N PHE A 110 -13.10 10.16 0.23
CA PHE A 110 -13.54 10.43 -1.14
C PHE A 110 -14.77 9.62 -1.58
N GLY A 111 -14.88 8.36 -1.14
CA GLY A 111 -16.02 7.50 -1.43
C GLY A 111 -17.31 8.00 -0.78
N ASP A 112 -17.22 8.52 0.43
CA ASP A 112 -18.36 9.04 1.19
C ASP A 112 -18.81 10.40 0.68
N VAL A 113 -17.87 11.27 0.29
CA VAL A 113 -18.15 12.59 -0.31
C VAL A 113 -19.15 12.44 -1.48
N ILE A 114 -18.95 11.44 -2.33
CA ILE A 114 -19.78 11.21 -3.52
C ILE A 114 -21.05 10.40 -3.20
N SER A 115 -21.00 9.47 -2.26
CA SER A 115 -22.10 8.51 -2.05
C SER A 115 -23.00 8.79 -0.86
N LYS A 116 -22.58 9.62 0.10
CA LYS A 116 -23.25 9.76 1.41
C LYS A 116 -23.59 11.20 1.83
N PHE A 117 -23.11 12.23 1.11
CA PHE A 117 -23.26 13.65 1.47
C PHE A 117 -24.09 14.49 0.48
N GLY A 118 -24.88 13.84 -0.38
CA GLY A 118 -25.87 14.54 -1.22
C GLY A 118 -25.24 15.34 -2.36
N ASP A 119 -25.77 16.53 -2.62
CA ASP A 119 -25.27 17.42 -3.69
C ASP A 119 -24.10 18.33 -3.24
N ILE A 120 -23.52 19.08 -4.19
CA ILE A 120 -22.37 19.96 -3.93
C ILE A 120 -22.68 21.01 -2.84
N LYS A 121 -23.91 21.53 -2.78
CA LYS A 121 -24.30 22.55 -1.82
C LYS A 121 -24.50 21.93 -0.44
N GLU A 122 -25.10 20.75 -0.37
CA GLU A 122 -25.28 19.98 0.87
C GLU A 122 -23.94 19.57 1.47
N PHE A 123 -23.02 19.04 0.65
CA PHE A 123 -21.67 18.73 1.07
C PHE A 123 -20.93 19.98 1.57
N SER A 124 -20.97 21.09 0.83
CA SER A 124 -20.29 22.33 1.23
C SER A 124 -20.78 22.87 2.57
N ARG A 125 -22.09 22.82 2.84
CA ARG A 125 -22.66 23.21 4.14
C ARG A 125 -22.25 22.27 5.26
N THR A 126 -22.30 20.96 5.01
CA THR A 126 -21.92 19.93 5.98
C THR A 126 -20.44 20.01 6.33
N PHE A 127 -19.59 20.19 5.32
CA PHE A 127 -18.16 20.41 5.48
C PHE A 127 -17.88 21.62 6.35
N PHE A 128 -18.49 22.78 6.05
CA PHE A 128 -18.33 23.98 6.88
C PHE A 128 -18.80 23.77 8.32
N SER A 129 -19.96 23.13 8.51
CA SER A 129 -20.52 22.87 9.84
C SER A 129 -19.60 22.00 10.69
N ILE A 130 -19.01 20.94 10.11
CA ILE A 130 -18.09 20.05 10.81
C ILE A 130 -16.73 20.73 11.01
N SER A 131 -16.25 21.54 10.07
CA SER A 131 -14.99 22.27 10.21
C SER A 131 -15.00 23.32 11.33
N VAL A 132 -16.18 23.81 11.73
CA VAL A 132 -16.33 24.75 12.85
C VAL A 132 -16.41 24.02 14.21
N ASP A 133 -16.83 22.75 14.22
CA ASP A 133 -16.89 21.90 15.41
C ASP A 133 -15.58 21.12 15.55
N GLU A 134 -14.66 21.61 16.39
CA GLU A 134 -13.32 21.02 16.59
C GLU A 134 -13.39 19.53 16.99
N ASP A 135 -14.32 19.14 17.86
CA ASP A 135 -14.44 17.76 18.33
C ASP A 135 -14.82 16.83 17.16
N GLN A 136 -15.81 17.21 16.34
CA GLN A 136 -16.20 16.45 15.16
C GLN A 136 -15.10 16.45 14.09
N LEU A 137 -14.41 17.58 13.91
CA LEU A 137 -13.32 17.70 12.95
C LEU A 137 -12.17 16.74 13.28
N PHE A 138 -11.67 16.78 14.53
CA PHE A 138 -10.55 15.94 14.95
C PHE A 138 -10.92 14.47 15.04
N ASP A 139 -12.17 14.13 15.40
CA ASP A 139 -12.66 12.75 15.32
C ASP A 139 -12.61 12.23 13.87
N GLN A 140 -13.16 12.98 12.91
CA GLN A 140 -13.17 12.56 11.51
C GLN A 140 -11.77 12.47 10.89
N LEU A 141 -10.86 13.40 11.23
CA LEU A 141 -9.46 13.31 10.82
C LEU A 141 -8.75 12.10 11.45
N GLY A 142 -9.02 11.81 12.72
CA GLY A 142 -8.50 10.63 13.43
C GLY A 142 -8.94 9.32 12.79
N GLN A 143 -10.23 9.20 12.45
CA GLN A 143 -10.76 8.06 11.69
C GLN A 143 -10.04 7.88 10.34
N GLN A 144 -9.78 8.99 9.63
CA GLN A 144 -9.05 8.94 8.36
C GLN A 144 -7.61 8.45 8.52
N ILE A 145 -6.90 8.93 9.55
CA ILE A 145 -5.55 8.44 9.88
C ILE A 145 -5.58 6.95 10.16
N PHE A 146 -6.52 6.48 11.00
CA PHE A 146 -6.62 5.08 11.39
C PHE A 146 -6.88 4.15 10.19
N ILE A 147 -7.87 4.49 9.35
CA ILE A 147 -8.21 3.71 8.16
C ILE A 147 -7.04 3.68 7.17
N ASN A 148 -6.41 4.83 6.90
CA ASN A 148 -5.24 4.89 6.02
C ASN A 148 -4.06 4.09 6.59
N ALA A 149 -3.82 4.13 7.90
CA ALA A 149 -2.75 3.38 8.55
C ALA A 149 -2.98 1.87 8.45
N LYS A 150 -4.22 1.42 8.59
CA LYS A 150 -4.62 0.02 8.39
C LYS A 150 -4.34 -0.44 6.95
N ILE A 151 -4.68 0.39 5.96
CA ILE A 151 -4.39 0.12 4.53
C ILE A 151 -2.88 0.04 4.30
N ALA A 152 -2.12 1.02 4.83
CA ALA A 152 -0.67 1.05 4.73
C ALA A 152 -0.04 -0.24 5.29
N ASN A 153 -0.38 -0.62 6.52
CA ASN A 153 0.15 -1.82 7.17
C ASN A 153 -0.10 -3.08 6.32
N LEU A 154 -1.31 -3.22 5.77
CA LEU A 154 -1.62 -4.36 4.91
C LEU A 154 -0.77 -4.40 3.64
N LYS A 155 -0.61 -3.26 2.96
CA LYS A 155 0.21 -3.15 1.75
C LYS A 155 1.69 -3.43 2.04
N PHE A 156 2.23 -2.88 3.14
CA PHE A 156 3.58 -3.20 3.60
C PHE A 156 3.77 -4.68 3.89
N ARG A 157 2.80 -5.33 4.54
CA ARG A 157 2.87 -6.77 4.80
C ARG A 157 2.90 -7.60 3.52
N ASN A 158 2.15 -7.19 2.49
CA ASN A 158 2.19 -7.85 1.19
C ASN A 158 3.55 -7.65 0.50
N VAL A 159 4.07 -6.42 0.46
CA VAL A 159 5.40 -6.11 -0.09
C VAL A 159 6.51 -6.87 0.62
N GLN A 160 6.47 -6.96 1.94
CA GLN A 160 7.46 -7.72 2.70
C GLN A 160 7.41 -9.21 2.37
N LYS A 161 6.21 -9.78 2.19
CA LYS A 161 6.07 -11.18 1.74
C LYS A 161 6.63 -11.38 0.34
N ALA A 162 6.30 -10.49 -0.60
CA ALA A 162 6.87 -10.54 -1.95
C ALA A 162 8.40 -10.50 -1.91
N LEU A 163 8.98 -9.55 -1.17
CA LEU A 163 10.42 -9.43 -1.03
C LEU A 163 11.07 -10.67 -0.39
N LYS A 164 10.42 -11.30 0.60
CA LYS A 164 10.89 -12.56 1.20
C LYS A 164 10.92 -13.70 0.19
N PHE A 165 9.87 -13.87 -0.61
CA PHE A 165 9.84 -14.89 -1.66
C PHE A 165 10.89 -14.62 -2.75
N LEU A 166 11.09 -13.35 -3.14
CA LEU A 166 12.15 -12.95 -4.05
C LEU A 166 13.55 -13.30 -3.50
N ALA A 167 13.82 -13.03 -2.21
CA ALA A 167 15.09 -13.37 -1.59
C ALA A 167 15.33 -14.89 -1.53
N ILE A 168 14.31 -15.67 -1.16
CA ILE A 168 14.37 -17.15 -1.19
C ILE A 168 14.65 -17.64 -2.61
N GLN A 169 13.99 -17.06 -3.61
CA GLN A 169 14.18 -17.40 -5.01
C GLN A 169 15.63 -17.17 -5.48
N PHE A 170 16.24 -16.05 -5.10
CA PHE A 170 17.65 -15.81 -5.40
C PHE A 170 18.59 -16.80 -4.72
N LEU A 171 18.33 -17.13 -3.45
CA LEU A 171 19.11 -18.14 -2.73
C LEU A 171 19.02 -19.51 -3.42
N MET A 172 17.82 -19.91 -3.86
CA MET A 172 17.62 -21.14 -4.61
C MET A 172 18.37 -21.13 -5.94
N LEU A 173 18.36 -20.01 -6.66
CA LEU A 173 19.10 -19.88 -7.91
C LEU A 173 20.61 -20.02 -7.69
N LEU A 174 21.14 -19.45 -6.60
CA LEU A 174 22.54 -19.63 -6.21
C LEU A 174 22.86 -21.12 -5.93
N ILE A 175 21.98 -21.84 -5.24
CA ILE A 175 22.15 -23.28 -4.97
C ILE A 175 22.15 -24.09 -6.26
N ILE A 176 21.26 -23.79 -7.22
CA ILE A 176 21.23 -24.45 -8.54
C ILE A 176 22.57 -24.25 -9.26
N VAL A 177 23.08 -23.01 -9.28
CA VAL A 177 24.35 -22.68 -9.96
C VAL A 177 25.53 -23.38 -9.28
N LEU A 178 25.60 -23.40 -7.95
CA LEU A 178 26.66 -24.10 -7.23
C LEU A 178 26.63 -25.60 -7.48
N TYR A 179 25.44 -26.21 -7.45
CA TYR A 179 25.27 -27.63 -7.79
C TYR A 179 25.77 -27.92 -9.20
N TYR A 180 25.44 -27.07 -10.17
CA TYR A 180 25.89 -27.21 -11.55
C TYR A 180 27.42 -27.14 -11.68
N VAL A 181 28.05 -26.15 -11.04
CA VAL A 181 29.51 -25.99 -11.08
C VAL A 181 30.19 -27.22 -10.47
N ILE A 182 29.72 -27.71 -9.33
CA ILE A 182 30.26 -28.92 -8.70
C ILE A 182 30.09 -30.12 -9.62
N ALA A 183 28.88 -30.36 -10.14
CA ALA A 183 28.61 -31.53 -10.99
C ALA A 183 29.35 -31.52 -12.34
N THR A 184 29.82 -30.36 -12.80
CA THR A 184 30.54 -30.22 -14.08
C THR A 184 32.06 -30.25 -13.93
N PHE A 185 32.60 -29.74 -12.81
CA PHE A 185 34.05 -29.56 -12.61
C PHE A 185 34.68 -30.54 -11.61
N LEU A 186 33.88 -31.31 -10.86
CA LEU A 186 34.30 -32.30 -9.87
C LEU A 186 33.80 -33.69 -10.29
#